data_AF-A0A935A705-F1
#
_entry.id   AF-A0A935A705-F1
#
_cell.length_a   1.000
_cell.length_b   1.000
_cell.length_c   1.000
_cell.angle_alpha   90.00
_cell.angle_beta   90.00
_cell.angle_gamma   90.00
#
_symmetry.space_group_name_H-M   'P 1'
#
loop_
_entity.id
_entity.type
_entity.pdbx_description
1 polymer ?
#
loop_
_entity_poly.entity_id
_entity_poly.type
_entity_poly.pdbx_seq_one_letter_code
_entity_poly.pdbx_strand_id
1 'polypeptide(L)' 'MPERTSRNETHGCIVCGKLHQLLVVYEADGRLFDFKVMSEGGRKAAHPTRPLAACEKHAAAEVEAAVKRVYGEREEED' A
#
# COMPACT_ATOMS: atom_id res chain seq x y z
N MET A 1 -23.40 -9.22 -10.17
CA MET A 1 -21.99 -9.44 -9.80
C MET A 1 -21.44 -8.07 -9.43
N PRO A 2 -20.97 -7.80 -8.19
CA PRO A 2 -20.37 -6.50 -7.91
C PRO A 2 -19.17 -6.31 -8.84
N GLU A 3 -19.21 -5.26 -9.65
CA GLU A 3 -18.18 -5.01 -10.66
C GLU A 3 -16.95 -4.41 -9.97
N ARG A 4 -15.86 -5.18 -9.91
CA ARG A 4 -14.57 -4.70 -9.44
C ARG A 4 -13.99 -3.73 -10.44
N THR A 5 -13.45 -2.62 -9.95
CA THR A 5 -12.82 -1.61 -10.80
C THR A 5 -11.32 -1.59 -10.55
N SER A 6 -10.53 -1.81 -11.60
CA SER A 6 -9.08 -1.64 -11.56
C SER A 6 -8.69 -0.24 -12.04
N ARG A 7 -7.72 0.39 -11.38
CA ARG A 7 -7.16 1.70 -11.76
C ARG A 7 -5.66 1.72 -11.57
N ASN A 8 -4.98 2.51 -12.40
CA ASN A 8 -3.56 2.76 -12.26
C ASN A 8 -3.37 3.93 -11.30
N GLU A 9 -2.65 3.70 -10.21
CA GLU A 9 -2.35 4.71 -9.19
C GLU A 9 -0.84 4.84 -9.01
N THR A 10 -0.39 5.99 -8.51
CA THR A 10 1.03 6.20 -8.21
C THR A 10 1.18 6.45 -6.71
N HIS A 11 1.93 5.58 -6.04
CA HIS A 11 2.14 5.64 -4.59
C HIS A 11 3.63 5.73 -4.28
N GLY A 12 3.99 6.51 -3.28
CA GLY A 12 5.35 6.56 -2.75
C GLY A 12 5.69 5.31 -1.94
N CYS A 13 6.97 4.93 -1.94
CA CYS A 13 7.53 4.00 -0.97
C CYS A 13 7.27 4.54 0.43
N ILE A 14 6.71 3.72 1.32
CA ILE A 14 6.38 4.13 2.70
C ILE A 14 7.60 4.58 3.51
N VAL A 15 8.81 4.17 3.11
CA VAL A 15 10.06 4.51 3.82
C VAL A 15 10.73 5.76 3.24
N CYS A 16 10.90 5.84 1.91
CA CYS A 16 11.70 6.89 1.26
C CYS A 16 10.95 7.78 0.28
N GLY A 17 9.65 7.55 0.07
CA GLY A 17 8.80 8.35 -0.81
C GLY A 17 9.02 8.15 -2.31
N LYS A 18 9.95 7.27 -2.74
CA LYS A 18 10.16 6.96 -4.17
C LYS A 18 8.85 6.51 -4.81
N LEU A 19 8.47 7.13 -5.93
CA LEU A 19 7.21 6.81 -6.60
C LEU A 19 7.26 5.44 -7.26
N HIS A 20 6.19 4.68 -7.08
CA HIS A 20 5.90 3.42 -7.73
C HIS A 20 4.52 3.48 -8.37
N GLN A 21 4.40 2.91 -9.57
CA GLN A 21 3.11 2.69 -10.22
C GLN A 21 2.50 1.40 -9.69
N LEU A 22 1.22 1.48 -9.35
CA LEU A 22 0.41 0.38 -8.84
C LEU A 22 -0.80 0.19 -9.74
N LEU A 23 -1.20 -1.06 -9.95
CA LEU A 23 -2.51 -1.42 -10.45
C LEU A 23 -3.37 -1.81 -9.24
N VAL A 24 -4.30 -0.96 -8.86
CA VAL A 24 -5.13 -1.13 -7.67
C VAL A 24 -6.53 -1.59 -8.09
N VAL A 25 -7.06 -2.58 -7.40
CA VAL A 25 -8.38 -3.16 -7.63
C VAL A 25 -9.25 -2.82 -6.42
N TYR A 26 -10.40 -2.20 -6.69
CA TYR A 26 -11.40 -1.88 -5.68
C TYR A 26 -12.64 -2.74 -5.88
N GLU A 27 -13.28 -3.12 -4.77
CA GLU A 27 -14.65 -3.64 -4.74
C GLU A 27 -15.63 -2.55 -5.21
N ALA A 28 -16.87 -2.94 -5.53
CA ALA A 28 -17.92 -2.01 -5.95
C ALA A 28 -18.19 -0.89 -4.92
N ASP A 29 -18.06 -1.21 -3.62
CA ASP A 29 -18.21 -0.26 -2.51
C ASP A 29 -16.97 0.65 -2.30
N GLY A 30 -15.98 0.61 -3.19
CA GLY A 30 -14.76 1.42 -3.09
C GLY A 30 -13.72 0.93 -2.08
N ARG A 31 -13.95 -0.23 -1.46
CA ARG A 31 -12.95 -0.89 -0.58
C ARG A 31 -11.82 -1.47 -1.41
N LEU A 32 -10.59 -1.36 -0.92
CA LEU A 32 -9.45 -2.02 -1.54
C LEU A 32 -9.67 -3.54 -1.56
N PHE A 33 -9.65 -4.14 -2.75
CA PHE A 33 -9.70 -5.59 -2.94
C PHE A 33 -8.30 -6.18 -2.99
N ASP A 34 -7.46 -5.69 -3.90
CA ASP A 34 -6.04 -6.04 -4.01
C ASP A 34 -5.31 -4.95 -4.80
N PHE A 35 -3.98 -4.99 -4.82
CA PHE A 35 -3.18 -4.16 -5.72
C PHE A 35 -1.90 -4.86 -6.13
N LYS A 36 -1.32 -4.49 -7.27
CA LYS A 36 -0.01 -4.98 -7.72
C LYS A 36 0.92 -3.81 -7.97
N VAL A 37 2.14 -3.88 -7.45
CA VAL A 37 3.19 -2.91 -7.81
C VAL A 37 3.74 -3.27 -9.19
N MET A 38 3.66 -2.31 -10.11
CA MET A 38 4.06 -2.46 -11.51
C MET A 38 5.48 -1.94 -11.76
N SER A 39 5.97 -1.04 -10.91
CA SER A 39 7.35 -0.53 -11.01
C SER A 39 8.39 -1.56 -10.59
N GLU A 40 9.47 -1.64 -11.37
CA GLU A 40 10.64 -2.46 -11.05
C GLU A 40 11.21 -2.09 -9.66
N GLY A 41 11.55 -3.12 -8.90
CA GLY A 41 12.09 -2.97 -7.55
C GLY A 41 11.12 -2.47 -6.50
N GLY A 42 9.82 -2.47 -6.79
CA GLY A 42 8.76 -2.22 -5.84
C GLY A 42 8.12 -3.51 -5.33
N ARG A 43 7.75 -3.53 -4.04
CA ARG A 43 7.01 -4.63 -3.41
C ARG A 43 5.82 -4.10 -2.62
N LYS A 44 4.83 -4.97 -2.36
CA LYS A 44 3.70 -4.63 -1.50
C LYS A 44 4.18 -4.45 -0.06
N ALA A 45 3.76 -3.37 0.59
CA ALA A 45 3.83 -3.24 2.05
C ALA A 45 2.48 -3.66 2.63
N ALA A 46 2.50 -4.42 3.74
CA ALA A 46 1.29 -4.95 4.34
C ALA A 46 0.47 -3.83 5.00
N HIS A 47 -0.77 -3.65 4.55
CA HIS A 47 -1.77 -2.81 5.22
C HIS A 47 -3.18 -3.30 4.85
N PRO A 48 -4.12 -3.40 5.80
CA PRO A 48 -5.42 -4.05 5.57
C PRO A 48 -6.31 -3.32 4.56
N THR A 49 -6.18 -1.99 4.45
CA THR A 49 -7.12 -1.16 3.67
C THR A 49 -6.46 -0.16 2.72
N ARG A 50 -5.12 -0.17 2.60
CA ARG A 50 -4.40 0.83 1.81
C ARG A 50 -3.38 0.17 0.89
N PRO A 51 -3.31 0.57 -0.39
CA PRO A 51 -2.31 0.07 -1.31
C PRO A 51 -0.96 0.75 -1.03
N LEU A 52 -0.16 0.15 -0.15
CA LEU A 52 1.16 0.66 0.23
C LEU A 52 2.26 -0.06 -0.57
N ALA A 53 3.21 0.73 -1.08
CA ALA A 53 4.40 0.22 -1.74
C ALA A 53 5.65 0.43 -0.88
N ALA A 54 6.65 -0.43 -1.09
CA ALA A 54 7.99 -0.26 -0.56
C ALA A 54 9.02 -0.60 -1.63
N CYS A 55 10.20 0.02 -1.57
CA CYS A 55 11.32 -0.40 -2.39
C CYS A 55 11.90 -1.73 -1.87
N GLU A 56 12.46 -2.52 -2.78
CA GLU A 56 13.24 -3.73 -2.45
C GLU A 56 14.48 -3.44 -1.58
N LYS A 57 14.97 -2.19 -1.63
CA LYS A 57 16.16 -1.74 -0.89
C LYS A 57 15.95 -1.64 0.62
N HIS A 58 14.70 -1.54 1.07
CA HIS A 58 14.38 -1.47 2.50
C HIS A 58 14.11 -2.86 3.05
N ALA A 59 14.54 -3.13 4.28
CA ALA A 59 14.22 -4.39 4.95
C ALA A 59 12.73 -4.49 5.30
N ALA A 60 12.21 -5.70 5.49
CA ALA A 60 10.81 -5.88 5.89
C ALA A 60 10.51 -5.13 7.21
N ALA A 61 11.42 -5.23 8.17
CA ALA A 61 11.32 -4.52 9.45
C ALA A 61 11.26 -2.99 9.31
N GLU A 62 11.99 -2.40 8.36
CA GLU A 62 11.92 -0.95 8.09
C GLU A 62 10.56 -0.56 7.51
N VAL A 63 10.03 -1.39 6.62
CA VAL A 63 8.71 -1.18 6.02
C VAL A 63 7.63 -1.29 7.09
N GLU A 64 7.67 -2.31 7.94
CA GLU A 64 6.72 -2.49 9.04
C GLU A 64 6.80 -1.33 10.05
N ALA A 65 8.02 -0.89 10.41
CA ALA A 65 8.22 0.26 11.28
C ALA A 65 7.67 1.56 10.65
N ALA A 66 7.86 1.75 9.34
CA ALA A 66 7.31 2.91 8.63
C ALA A 66 5.78 2.85 8.53
N VAL A 67 5.21 1.67 8.26
CA VAL A 67 3.76 1.46 8.30
C VAL A 67 3.22 1.77 9.69
N LYS A 68 3.84 1.25 10.76
CA LYS A 68 3.44 1.56 12.14
C LYS A 68 3.60 3.04 12.47
N ARG A 69 4.65 3.71 11.99
CA ARG A 69 4.87 5.15 12.24
C ARG A 69 3.82 6.04 11.56
N VAL A 70 3.38 5.67 10.36
CA VAL A 70 2.45 6.49 9.55
C VAL A 70 0.99 6.11 9.82
N TYR A 71 0.72 4.82 10.05
CA TYR A 71 -0.61 4.23 10.13
C TYR A 71 -0.85 3.36 11.37
N GLY A 72 0.19 3.00 12.13
CA GLY A 72 0.01 2.39 13.44
C GLY A 72 -0.53 3.44 14.39
N GLU A 73 -1.85 3.42 14.58
CA GLU A 73 -2.61 3.86 15.76
C GLU A 73 -1.80 4.73 16.76
N ARG A 74 -2.15 5.99 17.01
CA ARG A 74 -3.27 6.37 17.89
C ARG A 74 -3.97 5.18 18.56
N GLU A 75 -3.22 4.44 19.38
CA GLU A 75 -3.75 3.65 20.48
C GLU A 75 -4.31 4.66 21.50
N GLU A 76 -5.62 4.90 21.51
CA GLU A 76 -6.42 5.56 22.57
C GLU A 76 -7.89 5.25 22.21
N GLU A 77 -8.49 4.18 22.74
CA GLU A 77 -9.21 4.15 24.03
C GLU A 77 -10.32 5.23 24.10
N ASP A 78 -11.57 4.87 23.74
CA ASP A 78 -12.82 5.15 24.50
C ASP A 78 -13.98 4.29 23.94
#